data_AF-A0A1G9K6R9-F1
#
_entry.id   AF-A0A1G9K6R9-F1
#
_cell.length_a   1.000
_cell.length_b   1.000
_cell.length_c   1.000
_cell.angle_alpha   90.00
_cell.angle_beta   90.00
_cell.angle_gamma   90.00
#
_symmetry.space_group_name_H-M   'P 1'
#
loop_
_entity.id
_entity.type
_entity.pdbx_description
1 polymer ?
#
loop_
_entity_poly.entity_id
_entity_poly.type
_entity_poly.pdbx_seq_one_letter_code
_entity_poly.pdbx_strand_id
1 'polypeptide(L)'
;MVIEHVLSAAAKSSLTNPAALAPVRWAVVLLCGFVVWSPANAQEGSDWAEMSSGATQVSGLGAVRYSVGYSNIGYDHFRSEIVVEWRDGGKRTQTIYEGIYDNPPAKVWGANDHLCVSMEACARSTDACTVEVIAYRYDVGAKSFAELADGGEFCRR
;
A
#
# COMPACT_ATOMS: atom_id res chain seq x y z
N MET A 1 67.85 14.82 -16.49
CA MET A 1 68.37 16.13 -16.09
C MET A 1 67.44 16.65 -15.00
N VAL A 2 67.78 16.29 -13.75
CA VAL A 2 68.28 17.21 -12.69
C VAL A 2 67.07 17.83 -11.96
N ILE A 3 66.69 17.34 -10.75
CA ILE A 3 67.31 17.62 -9.41
C ILE A 3 66.88 19.04 -8.99
N GLU A 4 66.33 19.37 -7.82
CA GLU A 4 66.35 18.79 -6.47
C GLU A 4 65.46 19.70 -5.57
N HIS A 5 64.80 19.20 -4.51
CA HIS A 5 65.10 19.43 -3.08
C HIS A 5 64.85 20.88 -2.56
N VAL A 6 64.49 21.19 -1.31
CA VAL A 6 64.66 20.58 0.02
C VAL A 6 63.74 21.43 0.96
N LEU A 7 62.89 20.88 1.85
CA LEU A 7 63.13 20.27 3.18
C LEU A 7 63.15 21.30 4.36
N SER A 8 62.77 20.76 5.53
CA SER A 8 63.15 21.16 6.90
C SER A 8 62.32 22.26 7.58
N ALA A 9 62.02 22.26 8.89
CA ALA A 9 62.07 21.33 10.04
C ALA A 9 61.46 22.12 11.23
N ALA A 10 60.53 21.60 12.05
CA ALA A 10 60.68 20.80 13.28
C ALA A 10 61.18 21.52 14.56
N ALA A 11 60.42 21.29 15.66
CA ALA A 11 60.76 21.35 17.10
C ALA A 11 60.77 22.76 17.77
N LYS A 12 60.48 22.98 19.06
CA LYS A 12 60.54 22.18 20.31
C LYS A 12 59.53 22.73 21.34
N SER A 13 59.14 21.86 22.27
CA SER A 13 58.39 22.09 23.50
C SER A 13 59.09 22.98 24.53
N SER A 14 58.34 23.69 25.40
CA SER A 14 58.78 23.95 26.78
C SER A 14 57.60 24.17 27.73
N LEU A 15 57.75 23.61 28.93
CA LEU A 15 56.85 23.56 30.07
C LEU A 15 56.46 24.95 30.60
N THR A 16 55.29 25.06 31.25
CA THR A 16 55.16 25.25 32.71
C THR A 16 53.69 25.51 33.11
N ASN A 17 53.18 24.68 34.02
CA ASN A 17 52.07 24.99 34.93
C ASN A 17 52.75 25.50 36.22
N PRO A 18 52.20 26.46 37.01
CA PRO A 18 51.11 26.07 37.92
C PRO A 18 50.15 27.19 38.39
N ALA A 19 49.11 26.73 39.08
CA ALA A 19 48.47 27.34 40.24
C ALA A 19 47.43 28.48 40.07
N ALA A 20 46.22 28.09 40.47
CA ALA A 20 45.38 28.79 41.45
C ALA A 20 44.33 29.81 40.92
N LEU A 21 43.07 29.38 40.98
CA LEU A 21 41.97 29.91 41.83
C LEU A 21 40.62 29.73 41.11
N ALA A 22 39.79 28.82 41.62
CA ALA A 22 38.34 28.80 41.38
C ALA A 22 37.67 29.89 42.24
N PRO A 23 36.32 30.08 42.29
CA PRO A 23 35.25 29.57 41.42
C PRO A 23 34.22 30.67 41.01
N VAL A 24 33.50 30.53 39.89
CA VAL A 24 32.17 31.17 39.77
C VAL A 24 31.18 30.18 39.18
N ARG A 25 30.19 29.88 40.02
CA ARG A 25 29.06 28.96 39.88
C ARG A 25 28.03 29.54 38.93
N TRP A 26 27.73 28.91 37.79
CA TRP A 26 26.41 29.03 37.16
C TRP A 26 25.99 27.65 36.65
N ALA A 27 25.16 27.00 37.45
CA ALA A 27 24.45 25.79 37.09
C ALA A 27 23.38 26.16 36.06
N VAL A 28 23.59 25.80 34.79
CA VAL A 28 22.56 25.87 33.76
C VAL A 28 21.67 24.64 33.93
N VAL A 29 20.46 24.86 34.45
CA VAL A 29 19.44 23.83 34.59
C VAL A 29 18.96 23.43 33.20
N LEU A 30 19.27 22.19 32.83
CA LEU A 30 18.74 21.44 31.69
C LEU A 30 17.21 21.31 31.81
N LEU A 31 16.46 21.97 30.93
CA LEU A 31 15.05 21.70 30.68
C LEU A 31 14.92 20.93 29.37
N CYS A 32 15.16 19.61 29.44
CA CYS A 32 14.80 18.66 28.40
C CYS A 32 13.29 18.42 28.45
N GLY A 33 12.53 19.32 27.82
CA GLY A 33 11.13 19.05 27.49
C GLY A 33 11.07 18.04 26.36
N PHE A 34 10.85 16.77 26.68
CA PHE A 34 10.46 15.75 25.71
C PHE A 34 9.08 16.13 25.18
N VAL A 35 9.04 16.74 23.99
CA VAL A 35 7.82 16.83 23.20
C VAL A 35 7.49 15.41 22.78
N VAL A 36 6.47 14.83 23.41
CA VAL A 36 5.87 13.55 23.01
C VAL A 36 5.30 13.75 21.62
N TRP A 37 6.10 13.41 20.61
CA TRP A 37 5.68 13.34 19.23
C TRP A 37 4.74 12.15 19.11
N SER A 38 3.45 12.40 19.25
CA SER A 38 2.45 11.40 18.87
C SER A 38 2.58 11.24 17.34
N PRO A 39 2.88 10.05 16.80
CA PRO A 39 2.72 9.85 15.38
C PRO A 39 1.22 10.01 15.14
N ALA A 40 0.85 11.03 14.38
CA ALA A 40 -0.43 11.03 13.74
C ALA A 40 -0.46 9.75 12.89
N ASN A 41 -1.21 8.74 13.35
CA ASN A 41 -1.65 7.69 12.46
C ASN A 41 -2.56 8.42 11.48
N ALA A 42 -1.99 8.84 10.34
CA ALA A 42 -2.77 9.13 9.16
C ALA A 42 -3.42 7.80 8.82
N GLN A 43 -4.64 7.60 9.32
CA GLN A 43 -5.55 6.66 8.70
C GLN A 43 -5.71 7.23 7.30
N GLU A 44 -4.96 6.72 6.32
CA GLU A 44 -5.21 6.95 4.91
C GLU A 44 -6.65 6.49 4.69
N GLY A 45 -7.58 7.44 4.81
CA GLY A 45 -8.96 7.25 4.42
C GLY A 45 -8.88 6.93 2.94
N SER A 46 -9.43 5.76 2.57
CA SER A 46 -9.40 5.28 1.21
C SER A 46 -9.75 6.40 0.22
N ASP A 47 -8.84 6.70 -0.70
CA ASP A 47 -8.90 7.81 -1.68
C ASP A 47 -10.05 7.69 -2.70
N TRP A 48 -10.96 6.71 -2.54
CA TRP A 48 -12.06 6.44 -3.46
C TRP A 48 -13.27 7.36 -3.18
N ALA A 49 -13.84 7.93 -4.25
CA ALA A 49 -14.96 8.87 -4.16
C ALA A 49 -16.27 8.17 -3.73
N GLU A 50 -16.46 6.92 -4.14
CA GLU A 50 -17.59 6.08 -3.75
C GLU A 50 -17.11 4.65 -3.46
N MET A 51 -17.86 3.95 -2.59
CA MET A 51 -17.55 2.59 -2.17
C MET A 51 -18.81 1.73 -2.08
N SER A 52 -18.76 0.52 -2.64
CA SER A 52 -19.73 -0.54 -2.37
C SER A 52 -19.05 -1.70 -1.64
N SER A 53 -19.78 -2.45 -0.82
CA SER A 53 -19.21 -3.58 -0.09
C SER A 53 -20.22 -4.70 0.11
N GLY A 54 -19.72 -5.91 0.37
CA GLY A 54 -20.57 -7.07 0.60
C GLY A 54 -19.78 -8.29 1.06
N ALA A 55 -20.45 -9.44 1.02
CA ALA A 55 -19.83 -10.72 1.30
C ALA A 55 -20.42 -11.81 0.39
N THR A 56 -19.60 -12.79 0.07
CA THR A 56 -19.98 -13.98 -0.70
C THR A 56 -19.38 -15.24 -0.08
N GLN A 57 -19.78 -16.41 -0.57
CA GLN A 57 -19.23 -17.70 -0.18
C GLN A 57 -18.40 -18.28 -1.32
N VAL A 58 -17.21 -18.80 -1.01
CA VAL A 58 -16.36 -19.56 -1.94
C VAL A 58 -16.17 -20.96 -1.35
N SER A 59 -16.46 -21.99 -2.13
CA SER A 59 -16.37 -23.38 -1.69
C SER A 59 -14.93 -23.72 -1.31
N GLY A 60 -14.74 -24.40 -0.17
CA GLY A 60 -13.41 -24.73 0.36
C GLY A 60 -12.70 -23.61 1.13
N LEU A 61 -13.15 -22.35 1.00
CA LEU A 61 -12.58 -21.20 1.73
C LEU A 61 -13.56 -20.60 2.76
N GLY A 62 -14.84 -20.56 2.42
CA GLY A 62 -15.90 -19.95 3.22
C GLY A 62 -16.19 -18.50 2.85
N ALA A 63 -16.52 -17.69 3.85
CA ALA A 63 -16.96 -16.31 3.64
C ALA A 63 -15.80 -15.41 3.18
N VAL A 64 -16.03 -14.71 2.07
CA VAL A 64 -15.15 -13.66 1.53
C VAL A 64 -15.91 -12.35 1.57
N ARG A 65 -15.40 -11.38 2.33
CA ARG A 65 -15.90 -9.99 2.31
C ARG A 65 -15.20 -9.23 1.20
N TYR A 66 -15.88 -8.27 0.61
CA TYR A 66 -15.28 -7.44 -0.43
C TYR A 66 -15.70 -5.97 -0.28
N SER A 67 -14.86 -5.09 -0.80
CA SER A 67 -15.14 -3.68 -1.04
C SER A 67 -14.69 -3.31 -2.44
N VAL A 68 -15.54 -2.58 -3.15
CA VAL A 68 -15.26 -1.99 -4.47
C VAL A 68 -15.22 -0.48 -4.28
N GLY A 69 -14.03 0.09 -4.34
CA GLY A 69 -13.84 1.54 -4.39
C GLY A 69 -13.75 2.01 -5.83
N TYR A 70 -14.33 3.16 -6.14
CA TYR A 70 -14.23 3.76 -7.46
C TYR A 70 -14.29 5.29 -7.43
N SER A 71 -13.68 5.91 -8.44
CA SER A 71 -13.67 7.36 -8.61
C SER A 71 -13.74 7.70 -10.09
N ASN A 72 -14.63 8.64 -10.44
CA ASN A 72 -14.76 9.13 -11.81
C ASN A 72 -13.47 9.87 -12.22
N ILE A 73 -12.85 9.45 -13.32
CA ILE A 73 -11.63 10.05 -13.87
C ILE A 73 -11.89 10.82 -15.18
N GLY A 74 -13.16 11.07 -15.50
CA GLY A 74 -13.63 11.82 -16.65
C GLY A 74 -14.19 10.95 -17.78
N TYR A 75 -15.08 11.53 -18.59
CA TYR A 75 -15.69 10.88 -19.77
C TYR A 75 -16.34 9.53 -19.47
N ASP A 76 -17.02 9.43 -18.33
CA ASP A 76 -17.68 8.22 -17.84
C ASP A 76 -16.72 7.02 -17.62
N HIS A 77 -15.43 7.27 -17.49
CA HIS A 77 -14.45 6.29 -17.05
C HIS A 77 -14.23 6.39 -15.54
N PHE A 78 -14.13 5.24 -14.87
CA PHE A 78 -13.91 5.16 -13.42
C PHE A 78 -12.68 4.33 -13.10
N ARG A 79 -11.72 4.93 -12.41
CA ARG A 79 -10.66 4.14 -11.76
C ARG A 79 -11.28 3.42 -10.57
N SER A 80 -10.95 2.15 -10.40
CA SER A 80 -11.52 1.31 -9.38
C SER A 80 -10.51 0.35 -8.77
N GLU A 81 -10.79 -0.04 -7.54
CA GLU A 81 -10.08 -1.07 -6.78
C GLU A 81 -11.07 -2.03 -6.14
N ILE A 82 -10.76 -3.32 -6.17
CA ILE A 82 -11.52 -4.35 -5.46
C ILE A 82 -10.62 -5.02 -4.45
N VAL A 83 -10.95 -4.85 -3.17
CA VAL A 83 -10.26 -5.46 -2.04
C VAL A 83 -11.13 -6.56 -1.45
N VAL A 84 -10.53 -7.69 -1.15
CA VAL A 84 -11.21 -8.83 -0.53
C VAL A 84 -10.56 -9.21 0.78
N GLU A 85 -11.38 -9.66 1.73
CA GLU A 85 -10.96 -10.14 3.03
C GLU A 85 -11.55 -11.52 3.33
N TRP A 86 -10.73 -12.42 3.84
CA TRP A 86 -11.15 -13.78 4.22
C TRP A 86 -10.40 -14.27 5.46
N ARG A 87 -10.71 -15.49 5.91
CA ARG A 87 -10.01 -16.14 7.02
C ARG A 87 -9.31 -17.41 6.54
N ASP A 88 -8.02 -17.48 6.80
CA ASP A 88 -7.19 -18.68 6.66
C ASP A 88 -6.10 -18.67 7.74
N GLY A 89 -6.37 -19.37 8.85
CA GLY A 89 -5.55 -19.33 10.07
C GLY A 89 -5.46 -17.94 10.74
N GLY A 90 -6.12 -16.93 10.18
CA GLY A 90 -6.06 -15.52 10.55
C GLY A 90 -6.76 -14.66 9.50
N LYS A 91 -6.90 -13.35 9.75
CA LYS A 91 -7.43 -12.41 8.75
C LYS A 91 -6.45 -12.31 7.57
N ARG A 92 -6.99 -12.36 6.36
CA ARG A 92 -6.28 -12.11 5.10
C ARG A 92 -6.98 -10.99 4.35
N THR A 93 -6.20 -10.21 3.62
CA THR A 93 -6.67 -9.10 2.78
C THR A 93 -5.84 -9.07 1.51
N GLN A 94 -6.48 -8.80 0.37
CA GLN A 94 -5.80 -8.65 -0.92
C GLN A 94 -6.59 -7.71 -1.82
N THR A 95 -5.88 -6.81 -2.53
CA THR A 95 -6.41 -6.13 -3.71
C THR A 95 -6.36 -7.13 -4.87
N ILE A 96 -7.52 -7.52 -5.39
CA ILE A 96 -7.62 -8.49 -6.50
C ILE A 96 -7.77 -7.81 -7.85
N TYR A 97 -8.23 -6.57 -7.88
CA TYR A 97 -8.35 -5.78 -9.10
C TYR A 97 -8.00 -4.33 -8.82
N GLU A 98 -7.22 -3.73 -9.71
CA GLU A 98 -7.02 -2.29 -9.83
C GLU A 98 -7.03 -1.94 -11.31
N GLY A 99 -7.93 -1.07 -11.74
CA GLY A 99 -8.10 -0.78 -13.16
C GLY A 99 -9.19 0.24 -13.46
N ILE A 100 -9.60 0.31 -14.72
CA ILE A 100 -10.60 1.28 -15.21
C ILE A 100 -11.75 0.52 -15.88
N TYR A 101 -12.98 0.93 -15.57
CA TYR A 101 -14.19 0.49 -16.27
C TYR A 101 -15.27 1.60 -16.14
N ASP A 102 -16.40 1.46 -16.83
CA ASP A 102 -17.26 2.61 -17.15
C ASP A 102 -18.57 2.64 -16.38
N ASN A 103 -19.07 1.47 -15.92
CA ASN A 103 -20.35 1.40 -15.21
C ASN A 103 -20.21 0.75 -13.82
N PRO A 104 -19.76 1.52 -12.80
CA PRO A 104 -19.68 1.05 -11.42
C PRO A 104 -21.01 0.92 -10.68
N PRO A 105 -21.04 0.12 -9.60
CA PRO A 105 -19.94 -0.69 -9.08
C PRO A 105 -19.77 -2.03 -9.84
N ALA A 106 -18.53 -2.54 -9.86
CA ALA A 106 -18.26 -3.93 -10.21
C ALA A 106 -19.11 -4.88 -9.33
N LYS A 107 -19.61 -5.97 -9.92
CA LYS A 107 -20.35 -7.00 -9.17
C LYS A 107 -19.37 -8.09 -8.74
N VAL A 108 -19.45 -8.49 -7.47
CA VAL A 108 -18.62 -9.54 -6.89
C VAL A 108 -19.51 -10.66 -6.37
N TRP A 109 -19.20 -11.91 -6.72
CA TRP A 109 -19.92 -13.09 -6.23
C TRP A 109 -19.01 -14.32 -6.17
N GLY A 110 -19.48 -15.38 -5.54
CA GLY A 110 -18.79 -16.67 -5.52
C GLY A 110 -19.50 -17.67 -6.42
N ALA A 111 -18.73 -18.49 -7.13
CA ALA A 111 -19.23 -19.58 -7.97
C ALA A 111 -18.33 -20.80 -7.76
N ASN A 112 -18.87 -21.87 -7.16
CA ASN A 112 -18.08 -23.03 -6.74
C ASN A 112 -16.88 -22.61 -5.88
N ASP A 113 -15.67 -22.99 -6.25
CA ASP A 113 -14.38 -22.64 -5.63
C ASP A 113 -13.75 -21.35 -6.20
N HIS A 114 -14.52 -20.56 -6.95
CA HIS A 114 -14.07 -19.32 -7.56
C HIS A 114 -14.71 -18.09 -6.93
N LEU A 115 -13.93 -17.02 -6.87
CA LEU A 115 -14.42 -15.67 -6.65
C LEU A 115 -14.49 -14.96 -8.00
N CYS A 116 -15.64 -14.37 -8.30
CA CYS A 116 -15.96 -13.81 -9.60
C CYS A 116 -16.20 -12.32 -9.49
N VAL A 117 -15.69 -11.59 -10.49
CA VAL A 117 -15.89 -10.15 -10.66
C VAL A 117 -16.45 -9.92 -12.07
N SER A 118 -17.49 -9.10 -12.20
CA SER A 118 -17.94 -8.59 -13.49
C SER A 118 -17.91 -7.07 -13.53
N MET A 119 -17.39 -6.54 -14.63
CA MET A 119 -17.26 -5.12 -14.90
C MET A 119 -17.77 -4.81 -16.30
N GLU A 120 -18.15 -3.57 -16.54
CA GLU A 120 -18.66 -3.12 -17.84
C GLU A 120 -17.76 -2.01 -18.37
N ALA A 121 -17.25 -2.21 -19.59
CA ALA A 121 -16.48 -1.21 -20.34
C ALA A 121 -17.23 -0.87 -21.64
N CYS A 122 -17.38 0.41 -21.92
CA CYS A 122 -18.18 0.94 -23.00
C CYS A 122 -17.29 1.40 -24.16
N ALA A 123 -17.65 0.99 -25.38
CA ALA A 123 -16.91 1.42 -26.54
C ALA A 123 -17.13 2.92 -26.77
N ARG A 124 -16.02 3.65 -26.99
CA ARG A 124 -16.05 5.10 -27.17
C ARG A 124 -17.08 5.50 -28.22
N SER A 125 -17.86 6.53 -27.93
CA SER A 125 -18.87 7.12 -28.83
C SER A 125 -20.00 6.17 -29.26
N THR A 126 -20.25 5.11 -28.48
CA THR A 126 -21.40 4.22 -28.67
C THR A 126 -22.07 3.97 -27.32
N ASP A 127 -23.36 3.66 -27.33
CA ASP A 127 -24.09 3.22 -26.13
C ASP A 127 -23.87 1.71 -25.85
N ALA A 128 -22.90 1.08 -26.52
CA ALA A 128 -22.63 -0.35 -26.41
C ALA A 128 -21.53 -0.62 -25.38
N CYS A 129 -21.89 -1.32 -24.31
CA CYS A 129 -20.96 -1.79 -23.28
C CYS A 129 -20.74 -3.29 -23.39
N THR A 130 -19.50 -3.71 -23.15
CA THR A 130 -19.10 -5.10 -23.04
C THR A 130 -18.90 -5.45 -21.59
N VAL A 131 -19.45 -6.59 -21.17
CA VAL A 131 -19.23 -7.14 -19.84
C VAL A 131 -17.95 -7.98 -19.87
N GLU A 132 -17.00 -7.62 -19.04
CA GLU A 132 -15.84 -8.45 -18.71
C GLU A 132 -16.12 -9.24 -17.44
N VAL A 133 -15.72 -10.52 -17.42
CA VAL A 133 -15.85 -11.40 -16.25
C VAL A 133 -14.50 -12.01 -15.94
N ILE A 134 -14.01 -11.75 -14.73
CA ILE A 134 -12.76 -12.26 -14.21
C ILE A 134 -13.06 -13.30 -13.11
N ALA A 135 -12.40 -14.44 -13.19
CA ALA A 135 -12.45 -15.47 -12.17
C ALA A 135 -11.13 -15.52 -11.41
N TYR A 136 -11.22 -15.64 -10.09
CA TYR A 136 -10.08 -15.85 -9.20
C TYR A 136 -10.24 -17.17 -8.47
N ARG A 137 -9.14 -17.92 -8.35
CA ARG A 137 -9.06 -19.11 -7.50
C ARG A 137 -8.16 -18.85 -6.32
N TYR A 138 -8.58 -19.31 -5.15
CA TYR A 138 -7.73 -19.24 -3.96
C TYR A 138 -6.63 -20.31 -4.01
N ASP A 139 -5.38 -19.88 -3.96
CA ASP A 139 -4.22 -20.74 -3.80
C ASP A 139 -3.88 -20.88 -2.31
N VAL A 140 -4.03 -22.10 -1.79
CA VAL A 140 -3.80 -22.42 -0.37
C VAL A 140 -2.31 -22.31 0.01
N GLY A 141 -1.40 -22.59 -0.92
CA GLY A 141 0.05 -22.51 -0.70
C GLY A 141 0.54 -21.07 -0.66
N ALA A 142 0.11 -20.25 -1.63
CA ALA A 142 0.44 -18.83 -1.68
C ALA A 142 -0.40 -17.98 -0.70
N LYS A 143 -1.52 -18.52 -0.23
CA LYS A 143 -2.53 -17.83 0.58
C LYS A 143 -3.00 -16.54 -0.09
N SER A 144 -3.26 -16.60 -1.39
CA SER A 144 -3.73 -15.49 -2.22
C SER A 144 -4.72 -15.98 -3.26
N PHE A 145 -5.55 -15.06 -3.75
CA PHE A 145 -6.32 -15.25 -4.96
C PHE A 145 -5.44 -15.01 -6.19
N ALA A 146 -5.48 -15.95 -7.12
CA ALA A 146 -4.85 -15.84 -8.43
C ALA A 146 -5.93 -15.75 -9.51
N GLU A 147 -5.77 -14.80 -10.42
CA GLU A 147 -6.62 -14.66 -11.60
C GLU A 147 -6.47 -15.89 -12.50
N LEU A 148 -7.59 -16.32 -13.09
CA LEU A 148 -7.62 -17.39 -14.09
C LEU A 148 -7.82 -16.81 -15.48
N ALA A 149 -7.18 -17.44 -16.47
CA ALA A 149 -7.56 -17.26 -17.87
C ALA A 149 -9.01 -17.70 -18.08
N ASP A 150 -9.75 -17.03 -18.96
CA ASP A 150 -11.12 -17.39 -19.37
C ASP A 150 -12.17 -17.36 -18.25
N GLY A 151 -12.18 -16.27 -17.45
CA GLY A 151 -13.06 -16.12 -16.28
C GLY A 151 -14.55 -16.37 -16.53
N GLY A 152 -15.05 -16.09 -17.74
CA GLY A 152 -16.45 -16.32 -18.12
C GLY A 152 -16.90 -17.79 -18.08
N GLU A 153 -15.98 -18.76 -18.19
CA GLU A 153 -16.34 -20.18 -18.10
C GLU A 153 -16.60 -20.62 -16.67
N PHE A 154 -15.86 -20.07 -15.70
CA PHE A 154 -15.94 -20.45 -14.29
C PHE A 154 -17.07 -19.74 -13.54
N CYS A 155 -17.43 -18.55 -14.00
CA CYS A 155 -18.31 -17.62 -13.29
C CYS A 155 -19.78 -17.67 -13.73
N ARG A 156 -20.21 -18.76 -14.38
CA ARG A 156 -21.61 -18.95 -14.76
C ARG A 156 -22.48 -19.10 -13.51
N ARG A 157 -23.65 -18.46 -13.54
CA ARG A 157 -24.69 -18.59 -12.52
C ARG A 157 -25.67 -19.70 -12.88
#